data_AF-A0A5E8HG93-F1
#
_entry.id   AF-A0A5E8HG93-F1
#
_cell.length_a   1.000
_cell.length_b   1.000
_cell.length_c   1.000
_cell.angle_alpha   90.00
_cell.angle_beta   90.00
_cell.angle_gamma   90.00
#
_symmetry.space_group_name_H-M   'P 1'
#
loop_
_entity.id
_entity.type
_entity.pdbx_description
1 polymer ?
#
loop_
_entity_poly.entity_id
_entity_poly.type
_entity_poly.pdbx_seq_one_letter_code
_entity_poly.pdbx_strand_id
1 'polypeptide(L)'
;MKVYQMISRLGILITLLGITNCIGSRVPKEIYLFDSATVVRSNEYKVIGKGTGQDSAFFLLGMFPVTKAPNVELAMSQILEKYPTGKTLINIKIQKEDKPYFPLGLVTVVNVTADVVGEPEETFQTTGKEKK
;
A
#
# COMPACT_ATOMS: atom_id res chain seq x y z
N MET A 1 -11.95 -60.93 -2.87
CA MET A 1 -10.79 -60.04 -2.67
C MET A 1 -10.65 -58.90 -3.71
N LYS A 2 -10.97 -59.09 -5.01
CA LYS A 2 -10.82 -58.03 -6.05
C LYS A 2 -11.64 -56.75 -5.81
N VAL A 3 -12.85 -56.86 -5.25
CA VAL A 3 -13.76 -55.72 -5.01
C VAL A 3 -13.20 -54.73 -3.97
N TYR A 4 -12.57 -55.25 -2.91
CA TYR A 4 -11.98 -54.42 -1.85
C TYR A 4 -10.79 -53.59 -2.35
N GLN A 5 -10.00 -54.17 -3.27
CA GLN A 5 -8.85 -53.50 -3.89
C GLN A 5 -9.29 -52.38 -4.85
N MET A 6 -10.41 -52.57 -5.55
CA MET A 6 -11.00 -51.58 -6.46
C MET A 6 -11.62 -50.40 -5.69
N ILE A 7 -12.30 -50.66 -4.56
CA ILE A 7 -12.85 -49.63 -3.67
C ILE A 7 -11.73 -48.82 -3.02
N SER A 8 -10.63 -49.47 -2.59
CA SER A 8 -9.48 -48.77 -2.01
C SER A 8 -8.78 -47.84 -3.01
N ARG A 9 -8.63 -48.26 -4.28
CA ARG A 9 -8.07 -47.40 -5.35
C ARG A 9 -8.98 -46.23 -5.71
N LEU A 10 -10.30 -46.44 -5.67
CA LEU A 10 -11.28 -45.38 -5.95
C LEU A 10 -11.31 -44.35 -4.81
N GLY A 11 -11.21 -44.80 -3.55
CA GLY A 11 -11.09 -43.93 -2.39
C GLY A 11 -9.88 -43.03 -2.47
N ILE A 12 -8.69 -43.57 -2.78
CA ILE A 12 -7.44 -42.81 -2.92
C ILE A 12 -7.54 -41.74 -4.03
N LEU A 13 -8.20 -42.07 -5.15
CA LEU A 13 -8.37 -41.14 -6.28
C LEU A 13 -9.28 -39.95 -5.91
N ILE A 14 -10.34 -40.20 -5.15
CA ILE A 14 -11.28 -39.16 -4.69
C ILE A 14 -10.60 -38.25 -3.67
N THR A 15 -9.79 -38.79 -2.76
CA THR A 15 -9.01 -37.97 -1.82
C THR A 15 -8.00 -37.11 -2.58
N LEU A 16 -7.31 -37.65 -3.59
CA LEU A 16 -6.33 -36.90 -4.38
C LEU A 16 -6.96 -35.74 -5.18
N LEU A 17 -8.17 -35.92 -5.69
CA LEU A 17 -8.91 -34.85 -6.40
C LEU A 17 -9.42 -33.76 -5.45
N GLY A 18 -9.80 -34.11 -4.22
CA GLY A 18 -10.27 -33.16 -3.21
C GLY A 18 -9.21 -32.13 -2.78
N ILE A 19 -7.95 -32.55 -2.67
CA ILE A 19 -6.84 -31.65 -2.25
C ILE A 19 -6.37 -30.69 -3.36
N THR A 20 -6.65 -30.97 -4.63
CA THR A 20 -6.21 -30.10 -5.74
C THR A 20 -7.02 -28.80 -5.89
N ASN A 21 -8.23 -28.74 -5.30
CA ASN A 21 -9.11 -27.57 -5.41
C ASN A 21 -8.85 -26.49 -4.34
N CYS A 22 -7.89 -26.68 -3.42
CA CYS A 22 -7.57 -25.72 -2.36
C CYS A 22 -6.41 -24.77 -2.70
N ILE A 23 -5.74 -24.92 -3.85
CA ILE A 23 -4.66 -24.01 -4.29
C ILE A 23 -5.29 -22.89 -5.12
N GLY A 24 -6.01 -22.01 -4.45
CA GLY A 24 -6.72 -20.90 -5.07
C GLY A 24 -6.91 -19.78 -4.08
N SER A 25 -5.82 -19.28 -3.49
CA SER A 25 -5.83 -18.07 -2.67
C SER A 25 -6.21 -16.87 -3.55
N ARG A 26 -7.52 -16.67 -3.72
CA ARG A 26 -8.08 -15.45 -4.29
C ARG A 26 -8.00 -14.39 -3.21
N VAL A 27 -6.92 -13.63 -3.26
CA VAL A 27 -6.72 -12.49 -2.37
C VAL A 27 -7.67 -11.37 -2.79
N PRO A 28 -8.56 -10.89 -1.91
CA PRO A 28 -9.49 -9.83 -2.25
C PRO A 28 -8.71 -8.52 -2.45
N LYS A 29 -8.78 -7.93 -3.65
CA LYS A 29 -8.28 -6.58 -3.92
C LYS A 29 -9.30 -5.57 -3.39
N GLU A 30 -9.28 -5.34 -2.09
CA GLU A 30 -10.12 -4.32 -1.46
C GLU A 30 -9.47 -2.95 -1.65
N ILE A 31 -10.06 -2.13 -2.52
CA ILE A 31 -9.67 -0.73 -2.70
C ILE A 31 -10.36 0.06 -1.60
N TYR A 32 -9.63 0.36 -0.52
CA TYR A 32 -10.11 1.24 0.54
C TYR A 32 -10.03 2.70 0.06
N LEU A 33 -11.19 3.29 -0.25
CA LEU A 33 -11.33 4.74 -0.42
C LEU A 33 -11.57 5.35 0.96
N PHE A 34 -10.61 6.15 1.43
CA PHE A 34 -10.74 6.88 2.68
C PHE A 34 -11.58 8.15 2.44
N ASP A 35 -12.69 8.29 3.18
CA ASP A 35 -13.70 9.36 3.01
C ASP A 35 -13.31 10.71 3.63
N SER A 36 -12.14 10.80 4.27
CA SER A 36 -11.67 12.03 4.88
C SER A 36 -10.70 12.75 3.95
N ALA A 37 -11.23 13.60 3.08
CA ALA A 37 -10.45 14.55 2.30
C ALA A 37 -10.67 15.97 2.86
N THR A 38 -9.65 16.56 3.47
CA THR A 38 -9.68 17.98 3.83
C THR A 38 -9.62 18.81 2.55
N VAL A 39 -10.72 19.48 2.20
CA VAL A 39 -10.78 20.38 1.04
C VAL A 39 -9.96 21.63 1.34
N VAL A 40 -8.83 21.77 0.66
CA VAL A 40 -8.01 22.99 0.68
C VAL A 40 -8.79 24.08 -0.04
N ARG A 41 -9.28 25.08 0.70
CA ARG A 41 -10.05 26.22 0.16
C ARG A 41 -9.18 27.37 -0.35
N SER A 42 -7.87 27.34 -0.07
CA SER A 42 -6.93 28.32 -0.58
C SER A 42 -6.49 27.92 -1.99
N ASN A 43 -6.58 28.85 -2.95
CA ASN A 43 -6.05 28.66 -4.30
C ASN A 43 -4.55 28.98 -4.40
N GLU A 44 -3.94 29.45 -3.31
CA GLU A 44 -2.57 29.96 -3.26
C GLU A 44 -1.58 28.89 -2.81
N TYR A 45 -1.58 27.73 -3.48
CA TYR A 45 -0.57 26.69 -3.24
C TYR A 45 0.16 26.36 -4.53
N LYS A 46 1.45 26.06 -4.41
CA LYS A 46 2.26 25.55 -5.52
C LYS A 46 2.51 24.06 -5.29
N VAL A 47 2.17 23.25 -6.29
CA VAL A 47 2.57 21.84 -6.32
C VAL A 47 4.07 21.79 -6.57
N ILE A 48 4.83 21.32 -5.58
CA ILE A 48 6.29 21.22 -5.61
C ILE A 48 6.70 19.94 -6.34
N GLY A 49 5.96 18.85 -6.17
CA GLY A 49 6.27 17.57 -6.79
C GLY A 49 5.27 16.48 -6.49
N LYS A 50 5.48 15.29 -7.06
CA LYS A 50 4.70 14.08 -6.75
C LYS A 50 5.55 13.14 -5.92
N GLY A 51 5.02 12.72 -4.79
CA GLY A 51 5.70 11.87 -3.83
C GLY A 51 5.08 10.48 -3.75
N THR A 52 5.94 9.49 -3.52
CA THR A 52 5.54 8.10 -3.30
C THR A 52 6.17 7.56 -2.02
N GLY A 53 5.33 6.93 -1.20
CA GLY A 53 5.71 6.28 0.05
C GLY A 53 5.19 4.84 0.09
N GLN A 54 5.88 3.98 0.83
CA GLN A 54 5.53 2.57 0.91
C GLN A 54 5.78 2.04 2.32
N ASP A 55 4.82 1.29 2.83
CA ASP A 55 4.99 0.46 4.01
C ASP A 55 4.48 -0.95 3.75
N SER A 56 5.06 -1.95 4.41
CA SER A 56 4.72 -3.35 4.17
C SER A 56 4.81 -4.20 5.42
N ALA A 57 3.93 -5.20 5.50
CA ALA A 57 3.90 -6.16 6.57
C ALA A 57 3.98 -7.59 6.06
N PHE A 58 4.68 -8.45 6.79
CA PHE A 58 4.82 -9.86 6.50
C PHE A 58 4.09 -10.72 7.54
N PHE A 59 3.28 -11.65 7.04
CA PHE A 59 2.52 -12.60 7.83
C PHE A 59 2.96 -14.02 7.48
N LEU A 60 3.58 -14.72 8.44
CA LEU A 60 3.91 -16.13 8.30
C LEU A 60 2.64 -16.98 8.18
N LEU A 61 2.61 -17.85 7.18
CA LEU A 61 1.47 -18.71 6.87
C LEU A 61 0.15 -17.94 6.69
N GLY A 62 0.20 -16.62 6.48
CA GLY A 62 -0.98 -15.74 6.41
C GLY A 62 -1.70 -15.50 7.74
N MET A 63 -1.15 -15.97 8.88
CA MET A 63 -1.82 -15.86 10.19
C MET A 63 -0.99 -15.14 11.24
N PHE A 64 0.34 -15.34 11.25
CA PHE A 64 1.21 -14.82 12.31
C PHE A 64 1.95 -13.56 11.83
N PRO A 65 1.64 -12.36 12.37
CA PRO A 65 2.36 -11.15 11.99
C PRO A 65 3.79 -11.22 12.53
N VAL A 66 4.77 -11.15 11.63
CA VAL A 66 6.20 -11.09 12.01
C VAL A 66 6.66 -9.66 12.13
N THR A 67 6.08 -8.77 11.34
CA THR A 67 6.39 -7.35 11.33
C THR A 67 5.18 -6.55 11.81
N LYS A 68 5.40 -5.25 12.07
CA LYS A 68 4.30 -4.32 12.38
C LYS A 68 3.29 -4.30 11.23
N ALA A 69 2.03 -4.05 11.58
CA ALA A 69 0.98 -3.83 10.59
C ALA A 69 1.34 -2.62 9.72
N PRO A 70 0.97 -2.64 8.42
CA PRO A 70 1.36 -1.58 7.50
C PRO A 70 0.61 -0.29 7.86
N ASN A 71 1.34 0.80 8.02
CA ASN A 71 0.81 2.11 8.39
C ASN A 71 0.91 3.10 7.22
N VAL A 72 -0.26 3.63 6.83
CA VAL A 72 -0.40 4.66 5.80
C VAL A 72 0.32 5.95 6.19
N GLU A 73 0.25 6.36 7.46
CA GLU A 73 0.86 7.59 7.96
C GLU A 73 2.37 7.53 7.87
N LEU A 74 2.97 6.37 8.12
CA LEU A 74 4.40 6.19 7.97
C LEU A 74 4.81 6.35 6.50
N ALA A 75 4.05 5.77 5.58
CA ALA A 75 4.26 5.96 4.15
C ALA A 75 4.09 7.43 3.73
N MET A 76 3.15 8.17 4.32
CA MET A 76 2.97 9.61 4.08
C MET A 76 4.13 10.44 4.64
N SER A 77 4.63 10.11 5.83
CA SER A 77 5.79 10.76 6.42
C SER A 77 7.05 10.57 5.57
N GLN A 78 7.26 9.38 5.00
CA GLN A 78 8.35 9.13 4.05
C GLN A 78 8.28 10.04 2.81
N ILE A 79 7.07 10.47 2.41
CA ILE A 79 6.91 11.42 1.31
C ILE A 79 7.37 12.81 1.76
N LEU A 80 6.93 13.27 2.93
CA LEU A 80 7.28 14.59 3.46
C LEU A 80 8.79 14.70 3.76
N GLU A 81 9.42 13.62 4.23
CA GLU A 81 10.88 13.57 4.43
C GLU A 81 11.67 13.79 3.12
N LYS A 82 11.14 13.33 1.98
CA LYS A 82 11.76 13.55 0.66
C LYS A 82 11.60 14.98 0.14
N TYR A 83 10.60 15.72 0.62
CA TYR A 83 10.27 17.07 0.18
C TYR A 83 10.23 18.02 1.39
N PRO A 84 11.40 18.44 1.90
CA PRO A 84 11.48 19.26 3.12
C PRO A 84 10.82 20.65 2.99
N THR A 85 10.60 21.13 1.77
CA THR A 85 9.86 22.36 1.47
C THR A 85 8.34 22.16 1.33
N GLY A 86 7.88 20.91 1.31
CA GLY A 86 6.47 20.54 1.25
C GLY A 86 5.81 20.69 2.61
N LYS A 87 4.71 21.44 2.67
CA LYS A 87 3.92 21.63 3.91
C LYS A 87 2.81 20.61 4.04
N THR A 88 2.20 20.19 2.94
CA THR A 88 1.08 19.24 2.98
C THR A 88 0.99 18.38 1.72
N LEU A 89 0.19 17.33 1.80
CA LEU A 89 -0.08 16.36 0.74
C LEU A 89 -1.52 16.51 0.27
N ILE A 90 -1.72 16.60 -1.05
CA ILE A 90 -3.04 16.62 -1.69
C ILE A 90 -3.15 15.45 -2.68
N ASN A 91 -4.38 15.18 -3.17
CA ASN A 91 -4.64 14.12 -4.14
C ASN A 91 -4.07 12.76 -3.71
N ILE A 92 -4.18 12.44 -2.42
CA ILE A 92 -3.62 11.23 -1.84
C ILE A 92 -4.38 10.01 -2.39
N LYS A 93 -3.64 9.09 -2.98
CA LYS A 93 -4.13 7.79 -3.45
C LYS A 93 -3.40 6.69 -2.68
N ILE A 94 -4.18 5.89 -1.96
CA ILE A 94 -3.71 4.77 -1.15
C ILE A 94 -4.09 3.49 -1.88
N GLN A 95 -3.11 2.63 -2.10
CA GLN A 95 -3.27 1.34 -2.77
C GLN A 95 -2.73 0.25 -1.86
N LYS A 96 -3.61 -0.67 -1.44
CA LYS A 96 -3.23 -1.83 -0.65
C LYS A 96 -3.16 -3.06 -1.56
N GLU A 97 -2.03 -3.75 -1.53
CA GLU A 97 -1.77 -4.95 -2.32
C GLU A 97 -1.34 -6.08 -1.40
N ASP A 98 -2.09 -7.17 -1.42
CA ASP A 98 -1.77 -8.39 -0.69
C ASP A 98 -1.13 -9.41 -1.66
N LYS A 99 0.12 -9.75 -1.42
CA LYS A 99 0.96 -10.63 -2.26
C LYS A 99 1.18 -11.97 -1.55
N PRO A 100 0.59 -13.08 -2.04
CA PRO A 100 0.79 -14.39 -1.44
C PRO A 100 2.15 -14.98 -1.85
N TYR A 101 2.90 -15.46 -0.86
CA TYR A 101 4.18 -16.15 -1.02
C TYR A 101 4.07 -17.54 -0.40
N PHE A 102 3.45 -18.48 -1.11
CA PHE A 102 3.34 -19.86 -0.63
C PHE A 102 4.71 -20.58 -0.68
N PRO A 103 5.10 -21.35 0.35
CA PRO A 103 4.41 -21.63 1.61
C PRO A 103 4.71 -20.64 2.74
N LEU A 104 5.61 -19.68 2.51
CA LEU A 104 6.16 -18.79 3.54
C LEU A 104 5.10 -17.90 4.20
N GLY A 105 4.14 -17.35 3.45
CA GLY A 105 3.13 -16.47 4.02
C GLY A 105 2.51 -15.47 3.04
N LEU A 106 2.10 -14.32 3.59
CA LEU A 106 1.48 -13.21 2.87
C LEU A 106 2.29 -11.93 3.14
N VAL A 107 2.56 -11.15 2.10
CA VAL A 107 3.11 -9.79 2.23
C VAL A 107 2.01 -8.81 1.86
N THR A 108 1.61 -7.97 2.81
CA THR A 108 0.72 -6.83 2.55
C THR A 108 1.57 -5.60 2.29
N VAL A 109 1.39 -4.93 1.17
CA VAL A 109 2.07 -3.68 0.81
C VAL A 109 1.04 -2.56 0.71
N VAL A 110 1.32 -1.43 1.35
CA VAL A 110 0.55 -0.20 1.22
C VAL A 110 1.41 0.81 0.48
N ASN A 111 0.97 1.17 -0.73
CA ASN A 111 1.58 2.19 -1.56
C ASN A 111 0.74 3.47 -1.46
N VAL A 112 1.39 4.57 -1.13
CA VAL A 112 0.76 5.89 -1.05
C VAL A 112 1.40 6.80 -2.09
N THR A 113 0.57 7.42 -2.93
CA THR A 113 1.01 8.43 -3.90
C THR A 113 0.26 9.71 -3.63
N ALA A 114 0.95 10.84 -3.53
CA ALA A 114 0.32 12.14 -3.27
C ALA A 114 1.09 13.27 -3.96
N ASP A 115 0.39 14.35 -4.26
CA ASP A 115 1.01 15.58 -4.73
C ASP A 115 1.43 16.41 -3.52
N VAL A 116 2.69 16.83 -3.49
CA VAL A 116 3.26 17.64 -2.41
C VAL A 116 3.08 19.10 -2.74
N VAL A 117 2.50 19.86 -1.81
CA VAL A 117 2.32 21.30 -1.94
C VAL A 117 3.07 22.04 -0.87
N GLY A 118 3.54 23.23 -1.20
CA GLY A 118 4.11 24.17 -0.24
C GLY A 118 3.70 25.59 -0.57
N GLU A 119 4.30 26.53 0.14
CA GLU A 119 4.04 27.95 -0.11
C GLU A 119 4.56 28.35 -1.50
N PRO A 120 3.81 29.19 -2.23
CA PRO A 120 4.37 29.90 -3.36
C PRO A 120 5.54 30.71 -2.80
N GLU A 121 6.74 30.51 -3.35
CA GLU A 121 7.91 31.27 -2.90
C GLU A 121 7.57 32.76 -2.88
N GLU A 122 7.54 33.35 -1.69
CA GLU A 122 7.79 34.77 -1.56
C GLU A 122 9.20 34.96 -2.12
N THR A 123 9.26 35.44 -3.37
CA THR A 123 10.50 35.91 -3.95
C THR A 123 10.93 37.06 -3.05
N PHE A 124 11.88 36.82 -2.15
CA PHE A 124 12.58 37.87 -1.42
C PHE A 124 13.35 38.70 -2.46
N GLN A 125 12.65 39.63 -3.12
CA GLN A 125 13.26 40.73 -3.84
C GLN A 125 13.72 41.75 -2.80
N THR A 126 14.87 41.51 -2.18
CA THR A 126 15.67 42.60 -1.60
C THR A 126 16.33 43.40 -2.73
N THR A 127 15.51 44.02 -3.57
CA THR A 127 15.91 45.22 -4.32
C THR A 127 15.89 46.41 -3.37
N GLY A 128 16.94 46.54 -2.57
CA GLY A 128 17.29 47.76 -1.84
C GLY A 128 18.40 48.50 -2.57
N LYS A 129 18.11 49.06 -3.75
CA LYS A 129 18.98 50.07 -4.37
C LYS A 129 18.97 51.33 -3.52
N GLU A 130 20.14 51.68 -3.01
CA GLU A 130 20.76 53.00 -3.05
C GLU A 130 19.82 54.18 -3.39
N LYS A 131 19.57 55.05 -2.41
CA LYS A 131 19.19 56.45 -2.64
C LYS A 131 20.03 57.35 -1.73
N LYS A 132 21.03 57.96 -2.38
CA LYS A 132 21.42 59.38 -2.39
C LYS A 132 21.44 60.14 -1.06
#